data_AF-A0A9D6LF31-F1
#
_entry.id   AF-A0A9D6LF31-F1
#
_cell.length_a   1.000
_cell.length_b   1.000
_cell.length_c   1.000
_cell.angle_alpha   90.00
_cell.angle_beta   90.00
_cell.angle_gamma   90.00
#
_symmetry.space_group_name_H-M   'P 1'
#
loop_
_entity.id
_entity.type
_entity.pdbx_description
1 polymer ?
#
loop_
_entity_poly.entity_id
_entity_poly.type
_entity_poly.pdbx_seq_one_letter_code
_entity_poly.pdbx_strand_id
1 'polypeptide(L)'
;MANELTAEQLTAVNKAIYADNKIEAIKIYRSATGKDLKDSKDAVEKLAAELKAQNPAMFMRQRKQVSSLAGLMLWAAIALIIIYFASQWK
;
A
#
# COMPACT_ATOMS: atom_id res chain seq x y z
N MET A 1 -22.37 -4.35 -20.05
CA MET A 1 -21.03 -4.05 -20.60
C MET A 1 -20.05 -3.84 -19.45
N ALA A 2 -19.81 -4.86 -18.61
CA ALA A 2 -19.21 -4.70 -17.28
C ALA A 2 -18.07 -5.71 -16.99
N ASN A 3 -17.27 -6.07 -18.00
CA ASN A 3 -16.17 -7.01 -17.77
C ASN A 3 -14.94 -6.80 -18.67
N GLU A 4 -14.82 -5.64 -19.29
CA GLU A 4 -13.65 -5.32 -20.11
C GLU A 4 -12.91 -4.23 -19.36
N LEU A 5 -11.85 -4.61 -18.62
CA LEU A 5 -10.88 -3.62 -18.18
C LEU A 5 -10.41 -2.90 -19.45
N THR A 6 -10.68 -1.61 -19.55
CA THR A 6 -10.23 -0.85 -20.72
C THR A 6 -8.71 -0.94 -20.80
N ALA A 7 -8.14 -0.87 -22.00
CA ALA A 7 -6.68 -0.95 -22.18
C ALA A 7 -5.95 0.08 -21.29
N GLU A 8 -6.59 1.22 -21.03
CA GLU A 8 -6.11 2.26 -20.12
C GLU A 8 -6.11 1.80 -18.65
N GLN A 9 -7.16 1.13 -18.18
CA GLN A 9 -7.25 0.60 -16.82
C GLN A 9 -6.23 -0.51 -16.57
N LEU A 10 -6.04 -1.42 -17.54
CA LEU A 10 -4.99 -2.44 -17.47
C LEU A 10 -3.59 -1.80 -17.38
N THR A 11 -3.35 -0.76 -18.18
CA THR A 11 -2.09 -0.01 -18.15
C THR A 11 -1.89 0.67 -16.80
N ALA A 12 -2.95 1.27 -16.24
CA ALA A 12 -2.90 1.92 -14.93
C ALA A 12 -2.66 0.91 -13.79
N VAL A 13 -3.31 -0.26 -13.82
CA VAL A 13 -3.07 -1.37 -12.88
C VAL A 13 -1.63 -1.85 -12.97
N ASN A 14 -1.12 -2.09 -14.18
CA ASN A 14 0.26 -2.51 -14.41
C ASN A 14 1.24 -1.47 -13.89
N LYS A 15 1.01 -0.18 -14.18
CA LYS A 15 1.84 0.93 -13.68
C LYS A 15 1.85 0.99 -12.16
N ALA A 16 0.70 0.81 -11.51
CA ALA A 16 0.61 0.77 -10.05
C ALA A 16 1.32 -0.45 -9.46
N ILE A 17 1.25 -1.61 -10.12
CA ILE A 17 2.00 -2.82 -9.75
C ILE A 17 3.51 -2.59 -9.86
N TYR A 18 3.98 -1.95 -10.95
CA TYR A 18 5.39 -1.60 -11.13
C TYR A 18 5.88 -0.59 -10.09
N ALA A 19 5.02 0.32 -9.64
CA ALA A 19 5.32 1.27 -8.57
C ALA A 19 5.27 0.64 -7.15
N ASP A 20 5.09 -0.69 -7.04
CA ASP A 20 4.85 -1.44 -5.80
C ASP A 20 3.63 -0.90 -4.98
N ASN A 21 2.76 -0.12 -5.63
CA ASN A 21 1.57 0.47 -5.01
C ASN A 21 0.35 -0.45 -5.20
N LYS A 22 0.41 -1.63 -4.56
CA LYS A 22 -0.66 -2.64 -4.64
C LYS A 22 -2.03 -2.10 -4.22
N ILE A 23 -2.07 -1.15 -3.28
CA ILE A 23 -3.32 -0.52 -2.82
C ILE A 23 -4.02 0.22 -3.98
N GLU A 24 -3.26 0.95 -4.79
CA GLU A 24 -3.78 1.69 -5.92
C GLU A 24 -4.22 0.76 -7.05
N ALA A 25 -3.43 -0.28 -7.35
CA ALA A 25 -3.80 -1.33 -8.30
C ALA A 25 -5.14 -2.00 -7.93
N ILE A 26 -5.31 -2.35 -6.64
CA ILE A 26 -6.55 -2.93 -6.11
C ILE A 26 -7.71 -1.94 -6.22
N LYS A 27 -7.49 -0.65 -5.95
CA LYS A 27 -8.53 0.38 -6.11
C LYS A 27 -9.00 0.50 -7.55
N ILE A 28 -8.07 0.58 -8.51
CA ILE A 28 -8.40 0.67 -9.94
C ILE A 28 -9.16 -0.58 -10.39
N TYR A 29 -8.66 -1.76 -10.03
CA TYR A 29 -9.29 -3.03 -10.37
C TYR A 29 -10.70 -3.14 -9.77
N ARG A 30 -10.88 -2.70 -8.52
CA ARG A 30 -12.17 -2.70 -7.83
C ARG A 30 -13.16 -1.70 -8.44
N SER A 31 -12.70 -0.50 -8.76
CA SER A 31 -13.53 0.51 -9.44
C SER A 31 -13.95 0.08 -10.84
N ALA A 32 -13.11 -0.70 -11.54
CA ALA A 32 -13.42 -1.22 -12.87
C ALA A 32 -14.36 -2.45 -12.83
N THR A 33 -14.16 -3.36 -11.87
CA THR A 33 -14.86 -4.66 -11.85
C THR A 33 -16.00 -4.75 -10.84
N GLY A 34 -16.06 -3.83 -9.87
CA GLY A 34 -17.02 -3.89 -8.75
C GLY A 34 -16.84 -5.09 -7.82
N LYS A 35 -15.76 -5.85 -7.95
CA LYS A 35 -15.50 -7.06 -7.17
C LYS A 35 -15.19 -6.77 -5.71
N ASP A 36 -15.36 -7.76 -4.86
CA ASP A 36 -14.97 -7.67 -3.45
C ASP A 36 -13.47 -7.43 -3.28
N LEU A 37 -13.10 -6.93 -2.11
CA LEU A 37 -11.71 -6.63 -1.77
C LEU A 37 -10.81 -7.87 -1.88
N LYS A 38 -11.34 -9.04 -1.53
CA LYS A 38 -10.62 -10.32 -1.57
C LYS A 38 -10.30 -10.72 -3.02
N ASP A 39 -11.30 -10.72 -3.90
CA ASP A 39 -11.12 -11.07 -5.31
C ASP A 39 -10.24 -10.05 -6.05
N SER A 40 -10.40 -8.76 -5.72
CA SER A 40 -9.56 -7.70 -6.29
C SER A 40 -8.10 -7.86 -5.89
N LYS A 41 -7.85 -8.23 -4.62
CA LYS A 41 -6.51 -8.50 -4.12
C LYS A 41 -5.90 -9.72 -4.81
N ASP A 42 -6.62 -10.84 -4.87
CA ASP A 42 -6.12 -12.08 -5.49
C ASP A 42 -5.77 -11.87 -6.98
N ALA A 43 -6.62 -11.17 -7.72
CA ALA A 43 -6.38 -10.86 -9.12
C ALA A 43 -5.14 -9.98 -9.32
N VAL A 44 -4.99 -8.92 -8.52
CA VAL A 44 -3.82 -8.02 -8.57
C VAL A 44 -2.54 -8.74 -8.13
N GLU A 45 -2.60 -9.65 -7.16
CA GLU A 45 -1.44 -10.44 -6.74
C GLU A 45 -0.98 -11.42 -7.81
N LYS A 46 -1.91 -12.09 -8.51
CA LYS A 46 -1.59 -12.94 -9.66
C LYS A 46 -0.93 -12.14 -10.78
N LEU A 47 -1.52 -11.00 -11.15
CA LEU A 47 -0.95 -10.10 -12.16
C LEU A 47 0.45 -9.62 -11.75
N ALA A 48 0.64 -9.25 -10.48
CA ALA A 48 1.92 -8.81 -9.97
C ALA A 48 2.97 -9.93 -9.95
N ALA A 49 2.57 -11.17 -9.63
CA ALA A 49 3.47 -12.32 -9.65
C ALA A 49 3.92 -12.64 -11.09
N GLU A 50 3.00 -12.59 -12.04
CA GLU A 50 3.30 -12.80 -13.46
C GLU A 50 4.20 -11.70 -14.03
N LEU A 51 3.91 -10.43 -13.73
CA LEU A 51 4.75 -9.29 -14.11
C LEU A 51 6.15 -9.38 -13.47
N LYS A 52 6.24 -9.84 -12.22
CA LYS A 52 7.52 -10.10 -11.53
C LYS A 52 8.33 -11.21 -12.18
N ALA A 53 7.67 -12.29 -12.59
CA ALA A 53 8.31 -13.40 -13.28
C ALA A 53 8.85 -12.98 -14.64
N GLN A 54 8.13 -12.10 -15.35
CA GLN A 54 8.57 -11.58 -16.64
C GLN A 54 9.69 -10.52 -16.52
N ASN A 55 9.65 -9.64 -15.52
CA ASN A 55 10.60 -8.54 -15.38
C ASN A 55 11.07 -8.34 -13.93
N PRO A 56 11.99 -9.20 -13.42
CA PRO A 56 12.42 -9.16 -12.02
C PRO A 56 13.20 -7.89 -11.64
N ALA A 57 13.86 -7.23 -12.59
CA ALA A 57 14.67 -6.04 -12.34
C ALA A 57 13.86 -4.78 -11.98
N MET A 58 12.59 -4.70 -12.39
CA MET A 58 11.77 -3.48 -12.23
C MET A 58 11.08 -3.36 -10.86
N PHE A 59 10.96 -4.45 -10.10
CA PHE A 59 10.30 -4.46 -8.78
C PHE A 59 11.21 -4.04 -7.61
N MET A 60 12.47 -3.70 -7.87
CA MET A 60 13.43 -3.18 -6.88
C MET A 60 13.39 -1.64 -6.85
N ARG A 61 12.34 -0.99 -6.32
CA ARG A 61 12.38 0.42 -5.83
C ARG A 61 11.01 0.86 -5.29
N GLN A 62 10.74 0.58 -4.02
CA GLN A 62 10.14 1.55 -3.09
C GLN A 62 9.91 0.91 -1.71
N ARG A 63 10.96 0.93 -0.89
CA ARG A 63 10.73 0.89 0.56
C ARG A 63 10.19 2.28 0.90
N LYS A 64 8.88 2.43 1.18
CA LYS A 64 8.35 3.67 1.77
C LYS A 64 9.18 3.97 3.01
N GLN A 65 10.05 4.97 2.89
CA GLN A 65 10.88 5.50 3.95
C GLN A 65 9.97 6.23 4.92
N VAL A 66 9.34 5.49 5.83
CA VAL A 66 8.82 6.07 7.06
C VAL A 66 10.03 6.50 7.89
N SER A 67 10.36 7.78 7.76
CA SER A 67 11.47 8.40 8.48
C SER A 67 11.16 8.35 9.98
N SER A 68 11.81 7.42 10.68
CA SER A 68 11.58 7.02 12.07
C SER A 68 11.87 8.09 13.14
N LEU A 69 12.03 9.37 12.79
CA LEU A 69 12.27 10.43 13.80
C LEU A 69 10.98 11.05 14.35
N ALA A 70 9.91 11.14 13.56
CA ALA A 70 8.66 11.76 14.03
C ALA A 70 7.92 10.90 15.08
N GLY A 71 8.01 9.57 14.98
CA GLY A 71 7.39 8.66 15.94
C GLY A 71 8.08 8.66 17.32
N LEU A 72 9.41 8.85 17.34
CA LEU A 72 10.20 8.87 18.58
C LEU A 72 9.94 10.14 19.41
N MET A 73 9.82 11.31 18.77
CA MET A 73 9.49 12.55 19.49
C MET A 73 8.11 12.49 20.14
N LEU A 74 7.12 11.92 19.45
CA LEU A 74 5.76 11.77 20.00
C LEU A 74 5.77 10.82 21.21
N TRP A 75 6.50 9.70 21.11
CA TRP A 75 6.65 8.74 22.22
C TRP A 75 7.34 9.35 23.45
N ALA A 76 8.42 10.12 23.23
CA ALA A 76 9.15 10.78 24.32
C ALA A 76 8.28 11.83 25.03
N ALA A 77 7.54 12.65 24.28
CA ALA A 77 6.62 13.65 24.85
C ALA A 77 5.51 12.99 25.69
N ILE A 78 4.92 11.90 25.19
CA ILE A 78 3.90 11.14 25.93
C ILE A 78 4.49 10.54 27.22
N ALA A 79 5.68 9.95 27.15
CA ALA A 79 6.35 9.39 28.33
C ALA A 79 6.62 10.46 29.41
N LEU A 80 7.08 11.66 29.02
CA LEU A 80 7.31 12.76 29.95
C LEU A 80 6.01 13.24 30.63
N ILE A 81 4.91 13.32 29.88
CA ILE A 81 3.60 13.71 30.44
C ILE A 81 3.12 12.67 31.47
N ILE A 82 3.27 11.38 31.19
CA ILE A 82 2.88 10.30 32.12
C ILE A 82 3.70 10.38 33.41
N ILE A 83 5.02 10.58 33.31
CA ILE A 83 5.91 10.72 34.48
C ILE A 83 5.50 11.93 35.32
N TYR A 84 5.23 13.06 34.67
CA TYR A 84 4.75 14.27 35.36
C TYR A 84 3.44 14.00 36.10
N PHE A 85 2.46 13.38 35.44
CA PHE A 85 1.17 13.10 36.06
C PHE A 85 1.29 12.10 37.22
N ALA A 86 2.10 11.05 37.07
CA ALA A 86 2.41 10.11 38.14
C ALA A 86 3.13 10.78 39.32
N SER A 87 3.93 11.83 39.07
CA SER A 87 4.59 12.61 40.12
C SER A 87 3.65 13.54 40.90
N GLN A 88 2.48 13.89 40.33
CA GLN A 88 1.47 14.74 40.98
C GLN A 88 0.54 13.95 41.92
N TRP A 89 0.60 12.61 41.90
CA TRP A 89 -0.24 11.72 42.70
C TRP A 89 0.50 11.17 43.94
N LYS A 90 1.64 11.76 44.30
CA LYS A 90 2.44 11.38 45.46
C LYS A 90 2.60 12.57 46.40
#